data_AF-W4VIS9-F1
#
_entry.id   AF-W4VIS9-F1
#
_cell.length_a   1.000
_cell.length_b   1.000
_cell.length_c   1.000
_cell.angle_alpha   90.00
_cell.angle_beta   90.00
_cell.angle_gamma   90.00
#
_symmetry.space_group_name_H-M   'P 1'
#
loop_
_entity.id
_entity.type
_entity.pdbx_description
1 polymer ?
#
loop_
_entity_poly.entity_id
_entity_poly.type
_entity_poly.pdbx_seq_one_letter_code
_entity_poly.pdbx_strand_id
1 'polypeptide(L)'
;MEFHSEYRVCFPDEKIFISRDHNWAFSAWEIGRIRNYIKPSATVVHIDAHLDYLEPFCEIKKITTENEAISFGRNLGIAEFIIPAQKNGTIGNVLMVSNDRVDIEEQARVERAYTLNHYEHLYRKKWFNDTDEQSVILDLDLDFFNFNYEDWDCNSVLLPEPLIRRELEYMKKYMWEWDMVTVALSPEFCGGEDRSRYLFELFLDVFNLDIKKAINW
;
A
#
# COMPACT_ATOMS: atom_id res chain seq x y z
N MET A 1 -10.86 -0.21 -19.01
CA MET A 1 -11.34 0.38 -17.73
C MET A 1 -10.53 1.66 -17.55
N GLU A 2 -11.17 2.81 -17.45
CA GLU A 2 -10.48 4.08 -17.13
C GLU A 2 -10.59 4.32 -15.64
N PHE A 3 -9.46 4.59 -14.97
CA PHE A 3 -9.44 4.91 -13.55
C PHE A 3 -9.73 6.40 -13.36
N HIS A 4 -11.00 6.74 -13.21
CA HIS A 4 -11.40 8.07 -12.76
C HIS A 4 -10.70 8.46 -11.45
N SER A 5 -10.49 9.75 -11.20
CA SER A 5 -9.68 10.27 -10.08
C SER A 5 -10.11 9.79 -8.68
N GLU A 6 -11.36 9.35 -8.51
CA GLU A 6 -11.87 8.80 -7.25
C GLU A 6 -12.10 7.27 -7.29
N TYR A 7 -11.49 6.57 -8.26
CA TYR A 7 -11.66 5.13 -8.41
C TYR A 7 -11.21 4.40 -7.16
N ARG A 8 -12.16 3.75 -6.50
CA ARG A 8 -11.99 3.03 -5.25
C ARG A 8 -12.94 1.85 -5.21
N VAL A 9 -12.38 0.65 -5.13
CA VAL A 9 -13.12 -0.59 -5.03
C VAL A 9 -12.54 -1.46 -3.92
N CYS A 10 -13.34 -2.34 -3.34
CA CYS A 10 -12.87 -3.31 -2.36
C CYS A 10 -13.51 -4.67 -2.60
N PHE A 11 -12.81 -5.69 -2.10
CA PHE A 11 -13.22 -7.07 -2.04
C PHE A 11 -13.44 -7.40 -0.55
N PRO A 12 -14.69 -7.30 -0.06
CA PRO A 12 -14.94 -7.31 1.39
C PRO A 12 -14.58 -8.63 2.07
N ASP A 13 -14.79 -9.76 1.38
CA ASP A 13 -14.49 -11.10 1.93
C ASP A 13 -12.98 -11.31 2.07
N GLU A 14 -12.21 -10.81 1.10
CA GLU A 14 -10.75 -10.87 1.06
C GLU A 14 -10.08 -9.71 1.83
N LYS A 15 -10.86 -8.71 2.25
CA LYS A 15 -10.38 -7.48 2.92
C LYS A 15 -9.31 -6.73 2.11
N ILE A 16 -9.50 -6.68 0.79
CA ILE A 16 -8.60 -6.01 -0.14
C ILE A 16 -9.24 -4.71 -0.62
N PHE A 17 -8.53 -3.60 -0.46
CA PHE A 17 -8.95 -2.28 -0.90
C PHE A 17 -8.02 -1.82 -2.01
N ILE A 18 -8.61 -1.30 -3.08
CA ILE A 18 -7.89 -0.86 -4.27
C ILE A 18 -8.34 0.54 -4.59
N SER A 19 -7.40 1.45 -4.77
CA SER A 19 -7.64 2.85 -5.08
C SER A 19 -6.71 3.33 -6.17
N ARG A 20 -7.15 4.34 -6.92
CA ARG A 20 -6.31 4.97 -7.93
C ARG A 20 -5.04 5.55 -7.30
N ASP A 21 -5.25 6.48 -6.38
CA ASP A 21 -4.18 7.22 -5.72
C ASP A 21 -3.86 6.62 -4.35
N HIS A 22 -2.62 6.74 -3.89
CA HIS A 22 -2.14 6.06 -2.70
C HIS A 22 -2.63 6.67 -1.38
N ASN A 23 -2.95 7.97 -1.36
CA ASN A 23 -3.50 8.64 -0.17
C ASN A 23 -4.76 7.95 0.40
N TRP A 24 -5.51 7.24 -0.44
CA TRP A 24 -6.70 6.48 -0.03
C TRP A 24 -6.39 5.29 0.87
N ALA A 25 -5.13 4.83 0.95
CA ALA A 25 -4.70 3.82 1.91
C ALA A 25 -5.02 4.24 3.35
N PHE A 26 -4.88 5.52 3.70
CA PHE A 26 -5.33 6.06 4.99
C PHE A 26 -6.79 5.70 5.26
N SER A 27 -7.68 6.03 4.32
CA SER A 27 -9.11 5.78 4.47
C SER A 27 -9.41 4.30 4.59
N ALA A 28 -8.74 3.47 3.79
CA ALA A 28 -8.91 2.02 3.82
C ALA A 28 -8.49 1.45 5.20
N TRP A 29 -7.35 1.85 5.75
CA TRP A 29 -6.89 1.36 7.06
C TRP A 29 -7.81 1.82 8.20
N GLU A 30 -8.27 3.07 8.17
CA GLU A 30 -9.26 3.56 9.14
C GLU A 30 -10.57 2.76 9.06
N ILE A 31 -11.06 2.50 7.85
CA ILE A 31 -12.25 1.65 7.63
C ILE A 31 -11.98 0.24 8.14
N GLY A 32 -10.82 -0.34 7.85
CA GLY A 32 -10.40 -1.65 8.36
C GLY A 32 -10.41 -1.70 9.88
N ARG A 33 -9.91 -0.66 10.55
CA ARG A 33 -9.94 -0.54 12.02
C ARG A 33 -11.38 -0.41 12.54
N ILE A 34 -12.20 0.44 11.93
CA ILE A 34 -13.61 0.66 12.32
C ILE A 34 -14.43 -0.62 12.17
N ARG A 35 -14.16 -1.41 11.12
CA ARG A 35 -14.79 -2.71 10.85
C ARG A 35 -14.16 -3.87 11.62
N ASN A 36 -13.12 -3.62 12.42
CA ASN A 36 -12.34 -4.63 13.15
C ASN A 36 -11.66 -5.68 12.25
N TYR A 37 -11.29 -5.31 11.02
CA TYR A 37 -10.42 -6.13 10.16
C TYR A 37 -9.00 -6.15 10.68
N ILE A 38 -8.56 -5.03 11.27
CA ILE A 38 -7.26 -4.86 11.90
C ILE A 38 -7.45 -4.31 13.32
N LYS A 39 -6.50 -4.62 14.21
CA LYS A 39 -6.39 -4.01 15.54
C LYS A 39 -5.76 -2.62 15.45
N PRO A 40 -6.02 -1.70 16.41
CA PRO A 40 -5.27 -0.46 16.53
C PRO A 40 -3.75 -0.71 16.63
N SER A 41 -2.96 0.24 16.15
CA SER A 41 -1.50 0.13 16.03
C SER A 41 -1.04 -1.06 15.18
N ALA A 42 -1.77 -1.40 14.11
CA ALA A 42 -1.35 -2.43 13.16
C ALA A 42 0.02 -2.12 12.54
N THR A 43 0.78 -3.15 12.16
CA THR A 43 2.00 -2.96 11.38
C THR A 43 1.65 -2.88 9.90
N VAL A 44 2.17 -1.88 9.21
CA VAL A 44 2.10 -1.77 7.74
C VAL A 44 3.40 -2.27 7.15
N VAL A 45 3.30 -3.18 6.18
CA VAL A 45 4.37 -3.52 5.25
C VAL A 45 4.11 -2.77 3.95
N HIS A 46 4.81 -1.66 3.76
CA HIS A 46 4.65 -0.76 2.61
C HIS A 46 5.66 -1.14 1.53
N ILE A 47 5.18 -1.59 0.38
CA ILE A 47 5.97 -2.04 -0.76
C ILE A 47 5.69 -1.10 -1.93
N ASP A 48 6.68 -0.29 -2.26
CA ASP A 48 6.50 0.90 -3.10
C ASP A 48 7.85 1.31 -3.71
N ALA A 49 7.83 1.98 -4.86
CA ALA A 49 9.00 2.67 -5.38
C ALA A 49 9.40 3.90 -4.54
N HIS A 50 8.43 4.53 -3.87
CA HIS A 50 8.54 5.70 -3.03
C HIS A 50 8.50 5.32 -1.54
N LEU A 51 8.51 6.32 -0.66
CA LEU A 51 8.43 6.12 0.80
C LEU A 51 7.11 6.59 1.41
N ASP A 52 6.42 7.50 0.73
CA ASP A 52 5.11 8.03 1.10
C ASP A 52 4.95 8.44 2.57
N TYR A 53 6.02 9.04 3.07
CA TYR A 53 6.21 9.36 4.48
C TYR A 53 6.44 10.85 4.71
N LEU A 54 5.53 11.69 4.17
CA LEU A 54 5.55 13.13 4.35
C LEU A 54 4.57 13.59 5.44
N GLU A 55 4.91 14.68 6.12
CA GLU A 55 3.99 15.34 7.07
C GLU A 55 2.84 15.98 6.28
N PRO A 56 1.58 15.77 6.69
CA PRO A 56 0.44 16.35 6.00
C PRO A 56 0.39 17.88 6.20
N PHE A 57 -0.15 18.60 5.24
CA PHE A 57 -0.46 20.02 5.42
C PHE A 57 -1.70 20.27 6.29
N CYS A 58 -2.55 19.26 6.47
CA CYS A 58 -3.78 19.36 7.26
C CYS A 58 -3.60 18.95 8.73
N GLU A 59 -4.42 19.52 9.61
CA GLU A 59 -4.48 19.10 11.01
C GLU A 59 -5.02 17.67 11.13
N ILE A 60 -4.25 16.81 11.80
CA ILE A 60 -4.62 15.41 12.03
C ILE A 60 -5.71 15.33 13.10
N LYS A 61 -6.85 14.75 12.73
CA LYS A 61 -8.03 14.60 13.59
C LYS A 61 -8.25 13.15 13.95
N LYS A 62 -8.83 12.92 15.13
CA LYS A 62 -9.24 11.58 15.52
C LYS A 62 -10.38 11.09 14.65
N ILE A 63 -10.17 10.01 13.91
CA ILE A 63 -11.19 9.42 13.03
C ILE A 63 -12.03 8.40 13.79
N THR A 64 -13.35 8.50 13.70
CA THR A 64 -14.30 7.62 14.39
C THR A 64 -15.33 6.97 13.48
N THR A 65 -15.51 7.49 12.26
CA THR A 65 -16.47 6.96 11.28
C THR A 65 -15.84 6.78 9.90
N GLU A 66 -16.43 5.91 9.07
CA GLU A 66 -15.94 5.68 7.70
C GLU A 66 -16.05 6.94 6.82
N ASN A 67 -17.10 7.74 7.02
CA ASN A 67 -17.26 9.02 6.30
C ASN A 67 -16.16 10.02 6.66
N GLU A 68 -15.77 10.09 7.94
CA GLU A 68 -14.62 10.90 8.36
C GLU A 68 -13.33 10.39 7.74
N ALA A 69 -13.12 9.06 7.70
CA ALA A 69 -11.96 8.43 7.09
C ALA A 69 -11.82 8.79 5.60
N ILE A 70 -12.92 8.67 4.84
CA ILE A 70 -12.98 9.02 3.42
C ILE A 70 -12.76 10.52 3.21
N SER A 71 -13.45 11.36 4.00
CA SER A 71 -13.31 12.81 3.89
C SER A 71 -11.90 13.28 4.23
N PHE A 72 -11.22 12.65 5.19
CA PHE A 72 -9.87 13.01 5.58
C PHE A 72 -8.86 12.56 4.52
N GLY A 73 -8.91 11.29 4.09
CA GLY A 73 -8.01 10.74 3.08
C GLY A 73 -8.05 11.51 1.76
N ARG A 74 -9.24 11.96 1.33
CA ARG A 74 -9.40 12.83 0.14
C ARG A 74 -8.55 14.10 0.18
N ASN A 75 -8.30 14.66 1.36
CA ASN A 75 -7.59 15.92 1.54
C ASN A 75 -6.09 15.75 1.78
N LEU A 76 -5.59 14.52 1.84
CA LEU A 76 -4.16 14.22 1.95
C LEU A 76 -3.50 14.25 0.58
N GLY A 77 -2.25 14.73 0.54
CA GLY A 77 -1.38 14.46 -0.60
C GLY A 77 -1.10 12.97 -0.76
N ILE A 78 -0.72 12.56 -1.97
CA ILE A 78 -0.48 11.14 -2.32
C ILE A 78 0.57 10.46 -1.42
N ALA A 79 1.51 11.23 -0.86
CA ALA A 79 2.59 10.76 0.01
C ALA A 79 2.39 11.14 1.51
N GLU A 80 1.20 11.62 1.90
CA GLU A 80 0.96 12.22 3.22
C GLU A 80 0.11 11.34 4.14
N PHE A 81 -0.03 10.03 3.87
CA PHE A 81 -1.04 9.18 4.52
C PHE A 81 -0.52 8.32 5.68
N ILE A 82 0.76 7.95 5.67
CA ILE A 82 1.34 7.08 6.70
C ILE A 82 1.42 7.80 8.07
N ILE A 83 1.96 9.03 8.09
CA ILE A 83 2.13 9.79 9.33
C ILE A 83 0.80 10.10 10.03
N PRO A 84 -0.27 10.56 9.35
CA PRO A 84 -1.59 10.69 9.96
C PRO A 84 -2.12 9.41 10.57
N ALA A 85 -1.96 8.27 9.87
CA ALA A 85 -2.44 6.99 10.36
C ALA A 85 -1.71 6.55 11.64
N GLN A 86 -0.39 6.82 11.74
CA GLN A 86 0.38 6.61 12.96
C GLN A 86 -0.09 7.53 14.10
N LYS A 87 -0.26 8.84 13.83
CA LYS A 87 -0.70 9.80 14.86
C LYS A 87 -2.13 9.53 15.33
N ASN A 88 -3.00 8.99 14.47
CA ASN A 88 -4.34 8.54 14.87
C ASN A 88 -4.35 7.20 15.62
N GLY A 89 -3.23 6.46 15.63
CA GLY A 89 -3.09 5.16 16.28
C GLY A 89 -3.73 4.00 15.50
N THR A 90 -4.00 4.19 14.21
CA THR A 90 -4.50 3.12 13.34
C THR A 90 -3.37 2.17 12.97
N ILE A 91 -2.21 2.72 12.67
CA ILE A 91 -0.98 1.95 12.43
C ILE A 91 0.08 2.32 13.47
N GLY A 92 1.02 1.41 13.71
CA GLY A 92 2.10 1.56 14.69
C GLY A 92 3.47 1.58 14.00
N ASN A 93 3.91 0.40 13.57
CA ASN A 93 5.16 0.20 12.86
C ASN A 93 4.95 0.30 11.35
N VAL A 94 5.98 0.77 10.65
CA VAL A 94 6.02 0.85 9.19
C VAL A 94 7.28 0.15 8.72
N LEU A 95 7.10 -0.92 7.95
CA LEU A 95 8.17 -1.75 7.41
C LEU A 95 8.18 -1.57 5.89
N MET A 96 9.17 -0.85 5.39
CA MET A 96 9.21 -0.41 4.00
C MET A 96 10.08 -1.34 3.15
N VAL A 97 9.56 -1.78 2.01
CA VAL A 97 10.34 -2.37 0.93
C VAL A 97 10.37 -1.39 -0.24
N SER A 98 11.41 -0.58 -0.30
CA SER A 98 11.53 0.50 -1.30
C SER A 98 13.00 0.80 -1.55
N ASN A 99 13.36 1.08 -2.80
CA ASN A 99 14.71 1.48 -3.20
C ASN A 99 14.87 3.00 -3.46
N ASP A 100 13.85 3.81 -3.12
CA ASP A 100 13.90 5.27 -3.10
C ASP A 100 15.22 5.83 -2.53
N ARG A 101 15.74 6.92 -3.11
CA ARG A 101 16.98 7.55 -2.69
C ARG A 101 16.79 8.48 -1.49
N VAL A 102 15.55 8.78 -1.11
CA VAL A 102 15.26 9.60 0.06
C VAL A 102 15.71 8.87 1.33
N ASP A 103 16.53 9.54 2.14
CA ASP A 103 16.86 9.08 3.47
C ASP A 103 15.69 9.36 4.41
N ILE A 104 15.28 8.36 5.18
CA ILE A 104 14.40 8.54 6.32
C ILE A 104 15.31 8.68 7.54
N GLU A 105 15.23 9.83 8.23
CA GLU A 105 15.85 9.94 9.55
C GLU A 105 15.36 8.78 10.42
N GLU A 106 16.25 8.12 11.17
CA GLU A 106 15.87 7.00 12.02
C GLU A 106 14.77 7.42 13.00
N GLN A 107 13.53 7.06 12.67
CA GLN A 107 12.37 7.24 13.53
C GLN A 107 12.06 5.90 14.20
N ALA A 108 11.67 5.94 15.48
CA ALA A 108 11.61 4.78 16.37
C ALA A 108 10.62 3.66 15.96
N ARG A 109 10.00 3.72 14.78
CA ARG A 109 8.97 2.80 14.28
C ARG A 109 8.97 2.62 12.76
N VAL A 110 10.01 3.09 12.08
CA VAL A 110 10.14 2.93 10.62
C VAL A 110 11.41 2.15 10.35
N GLU A 111 11.28 1.06 9.61
CA GLU A 111 12.40 0.25 9.15
C GLU A 111 12.31 0.04 7.66
N ARG A 112 13.46 -0.11 7.01
CA ARG A 112 13.53 -0.15 5.56
C ARG A 112 14.44 -1.25 5.05
N ALA A 113 13.90 -2.05 4.14
CA ALA A 113 14.64 -2.93 3.27
C ALA A 113 14.64 -2.36 1.84
N TYR A 114 15.81 -2.13 1.26
CA TYR A 114 15.92 -1.61 -0.12
C TYR A 114 15.31 -2.48 -1.23
N THR A 115 15.15 -3.79 -1.03
CA THR A 115 14.57 -4.72 -2.02
C THR A 115 13.90 -5.89 -1.30
N LEU A 116 13.05 -6.65 -2.00
CA LEU A 116 12.49 -7.90 -1.47
C LEU A 116 13.58 -8.91 -1.08
N ASN A 117 14.67 -8.99 -1.84
CA ASN A 117 15.81 -9.86 -1.49
C ASN A 117 16.51 -9.38 -0.21
N HIS A 118 16.69 -8.07 -0.05
CA HIS A 118 17.28 -7.49 1.15
C HIS A 118 16.40 -7.76 2.38
N TYR A 119 15.08 -7.61 2.24
CA TYR A 119 14.12 -8.03 3.25
C TYR A 119 14.29 -9.51 3.59
N GLU A 120 14.25 -10.40 2.60
CA GLU A 120 14.30 -11.86 2.81
C GLU A 120 15.54 -12.27 3.62
N HIS A 121 16.70 -11.70 3.28
CA HIS A 121 17.98 -12.13 3.85
C HIS A 121 18.29 -11.49 5.19
N LEU A 122 17.93 -10.22 5.39
CA LEU A 122 18.35 -9.47 6.59
C LEU A 122 17.23 -9.22 7.59
N TYR A 123 16.00 -9.04 7.11
CA TYR A 123 14.91 -8.53 7.95
C TYR A 123 13.80 -9.53 8.21
N ARG A 124 13.57 -10.52 7.32
CA ARG A 124 12.41 -11.43 7.41
C ARG A 124 12.17 -11.97 8.80
N LYS A 125 13.19 -12.57 9.41
CA LYS A 125 13.07 -13.16 10.76
C LYS A 125 12.78 -12.09 11.82
N LYS A 126 13.46 -10.95 11.75
CA LYS A 126 13.30 -9.85 12.70
C LYS A 126 11.88 -9.26 12.59
N TRP A 127 11.48 -8.84 11.39
CA TRP A 127 10.17 -8.25 11.13
C TRP A 127 9.03 -9.19 11.45
N PHE A 128 9.17 -10.50 11.19
CA PHE A 128 8.16 -11.47 11.58
C PHE A 128 8.03 -11.56 13.11
N ASN A 129 9.13 -11.56 13.86
CA ASN A 129 9.08 -11.56 15.32
C ASN A 129 8.54 -10.25 15.90
N ASP A 130 8.88 -9.11 15.30
CA ASP A 130 8.45 -7.78 15.75
C ASP A 130 6.95 -7.53 15.49
N THR A 131 6.34 -8.33 14.61
CA THR A 131 4.91 -8.27 14.24
C THR A 131 4.06 -9.34 14.90
N ASP A 132 4.64 -10.17 15.78
CA ASP A 132 3.91 -11.22 16.48
C ASP A 132 2.74 -10.63 17.28
N GLU A 133 1.57 -11.28 17.21
CA GLU A 133 0.28 -10.86 17.80
C GLU A 133 -0.36 -9.55 17.28
N GLN A 134 0.33 -8.80 16.42
CA GLN A 134 -0.18 -7.57 15.80
C GLN A 134 -0.96 -7.87 14.52
N SER A 135 -1.89 -6.97 14.16
CA SER A 135 -2.44 -7.02 12.81
C SER A 135 -1.40 -6.55 11.79
N VAL A 136 -1.31 -7.24 10.66
CA VAL A 136 -0.35 -6.91 9.59
C VAL A 136 -1.08 -6.56 8.30
N ILE A 137 -0.75 -5.40 7.76
CA ILE A 137 -1.33 -4.86 6.53
C ILE A 137 -0.28 -4.93 5.44
N LEU A 138 -0.65 -5.47 4.27
CA LEU A 138 0.12 -5.23 3.05
C LEU A 138 -0.37 -3.92 2.45
N ASP A 139 0.53 -2.98 2.22
CA ASP A 139 0.27 -1.78 1.43
C ASP A 139 1.18 -1.81 0.20
N LEU A 140 0.59 -1.95 -0.99
CA LEU A 140 1.31 -2.15 -2.24
C LEU A 140 0.98 -1.02 -3.22
N ASP A 141 1.97 -0.24 -3.64
CA ASP A 141 1.86 0.52 -4.88
C ASP A 141 2.31 -0.35 -6.06
N LEU A 142 1.51 -0.35 -7.14
CA LEU A 142 1.86 -1.08 -8.36
C LEU A 142 3.07 -0.47 -9.08
N ASP A 143 3.39 0.80 -8.84
CA ASP A 143 4.58 1.45 -9.39
C ASP A 143 5.90 0.83 -8.90
N PHE A 144 5.87 0.03 -7.83
CA PHE A 144 6.99 -0.80 -7.36
C PHE A 144 7.57 -1.67 -8.49
N PHE A 145 6.74 -2.05 -9.45
CA PHE A 145 7.16 -2.84 -10.61
C PHE A 145 7.74 -2.01 -11.76
N ASN A 146 7.80 -0.69 -11.66
CA ASN A 146 8.40 0.22 -12.64
C ASN A 146 9.77 0.71 -12.15
N PHE A 147 10.85 0.32 -12.82
CA PHE A 147 12.21 0.80 -12.49
C PHE A 147 12.47 2.26 -12.87
N ASN A 148 11.65 2.84 -13.73
CA ASN A 148 11.76 4.23 -14.14
C ASN A 148 10.58 5.04 -13.61
N TYR A 149 10.36 4.96 -12.29
CA TYR A 149 9.28 5.67 -11.60
C TYR A 149 9.58 7.18 -11.44
N GLU A 150 10.85 7.60 -11.55
CA GLU A 150 11.24 9.02 -11.54
C GLU A 150 10.76 9.78 -12.80
N ASP A 151 10.58 9.09 -13.94
CA ASP A 151 10.05 9.68 -15.18
C ASP A 151 8.52 9.55 -15.25
N TRP A 152 7.84 10.60 -14.76
CA TRP A 152 6.39 10.76 -14.78
C TRP A 152 5.76 10.51 -16.16
N ASP A 153 4.87 9.51 -16.27
CA ASP A 153 4.11 9.11 -17.48
C ASP A 153 4.92 8.93 -18.79
N CYS A 154 6.25 8.83 -18.70
CA CYS A 154 7.13 8.77 -19.87
C CYS A 154 8.16 7.66 -19.67
N ASN A 155 8.29 6.76 -20.65
CA ASN A 155 9.34 5.72 -20.68
C ASN A 155 9.32 4.75 -19.48
N SER A 156 8.16 4.21 -19.10
CA SER A 156 8.06 3.12 -18.10
C SER A 156 9.02 1.98 -18.42
N VAL A 157 9.71 1.47 -17.40
CA VAL A 157 10.53 0.25 -17.49
C VAL A 157 9.98 -0.75 -16.49
N LEU A 158 8.91 -1.44 -16.88
CA LEU A 158 8.31 -2.48 -16.06
C LEU A 158 9.24 -3.69 -15.94
N LEU A 159 9.19 -4.34 -14.77
CA LEU A 159 9.72 -5.69 -14.59
C LEU A 159 9.10 -6.65 -15.64
N PRO A 160 9.85 -7.65 -16.12
CA PRO A 160 9.27 -8.72 -16.92
C PRO A 160 8.12 -9.42 -16.19
N GLU A 161 7.03 -9.71 -16.90
CA GLU A 161 5.82 -10.34 -16.33
C GLU A 161 6.10 -11.55 -15.42
N PRO A 162 6.99 -12.50 -15.77
CA PRO A 162 7.27 -13.64 -14.89
C PRO A 162 7.85 -13.23 -13.53
N LEU A 163 8.59 -12.12 -13.48
CA LEU A 163 9.13 -11.59 -12.22
C LEU A 163 8.05 -10.88 -11.41
N ILE A 164 7.21 -10.07 -12.05
CA ILE A 164 6.06 -9.40 -11.40
C ILE A 164 5.16 -10.46 -10.75
N ARG A 165 4.75 -11.48 -11.51
CA ARG A 165 3.89 -12.57 -11.02
C ARG A 165 4.55 -13.32 -9.87
N ARG A 166 5.85 -13.62 -9.96
CA ARG A 166 6.60 -14.29 -8.89
C ARG A 166 6.62 -13.44 -7.61
N GLU A 167 6.80 -12.13 -7.72
CA GLU A 167 6.86 -11.23 -6.58
C GLU A 167 5.50 -11.03 -5.94
N LEU A 168 4.43 -10.86 -6.74
CA LEU A 168 3.05 -10.84 -6.25
C LEU A 168 2.68 -12.16 -5.54
N GLU A 169 3.06 -13.31 -6.12
CA GLU A 169 2.83 -14.62 -5.49
C GLU A 169 3.61 -14.75 -4.19
N TYR A 170 4.83 -14.21 -4.14
CA TYR A 170 5.63 -14.20 -2.93
C TYR A 170 5.01 -13.35 -1.83
N MET A 171 4.57 -12.13 -2.15
CA MET A 171 3.82 -11.26 -1.24
C MET A 171 2.57 -11.95 -0.71
N LYS A 172 1.79 -12.57 -1.60
CA LYS A 172 0.52 -13.23 -1.25
C LYS A 172 0.71 -14.47 -0.37
N LYS A 173 1.71 -15.32 -0.64
CA LYS A 173 1.81 -16.68 -0.06
C LYS A 173 2.91 -16.87 0.97
N TYR A 174 3.97 -16.07 0.92
CA TYR A 174 5.22 -16.40 1.63
C TYR A 174 5.73 -15.30 2.58
N MET A 175 5.20 -14.07 2.49
CA MET A 175 5.59 -12.96 3.36
C MET A 175 4.85 -13.00 4.71
N TRP A 176 3.54 -12.73 4.71
CA TRP A 176 2.68 -12.79 5.91
C TRP A 176 1.31 -13.40 5.59
N GLU A 177 0.61 -13.83 6.64
CA GLU A 177 -0.85 -13.93 6.62
C GLU A 177 -1.43 -12.54 6.85
N TRP A 178 -1.87 -11.89 5.77
CA TRP A 178 -2.33 -10.51 5.81
C TRP A 178 -3.73 -10.38 6.44
N ASP A 179 -3.89 -9.49 7.40
CA ASP A 179 -5.22 -9.14 7.93
C ASP A 179 -6.00 -8.25 6.97
N MET A 180 -5.29 -7.47 6.16
CA MET A 180 -5.82 -6.52 5.19
C MET A 180 -4.78 -6.24 4.11
N VAL A 181 -5.25 -5.94 2.89
CA VAL A 181 -4.38 -5.50 1.78
C VAL A 181 -4.91 -4.17 1.23
N THR A 182 -4.04 -3.20 1.03
CA THR A 182 -4.29 -1.97 0.26
C THR A 182 -3.43 -1.96 -0.98
N VAL A 183 -4.01 -1.54 -2.12
CA VAL A 183 -3.32 -1.45 -3.40
C VAL A 183 -3.58 -0.09 -4.04
N ALA A 184 -2.51 0.64 -4.33
CA ALA A 184 -2.55 1.85 -5.14
C ALA A 184 -2.25 1.52 -6.61
N LEU A 185 -3.03 2.10 -7.53
CA LEU A 185 -2.86 1.86 -8.97
C LEU A 185 -1.84 2.82 -9.60
N SER A 186 -1.73 4.03 -9.04
CA SER A 186 -0.77 5.09 -9.36
C SER A 186 -0.42 5.18 -10.86
N PRO A 187 -1.40 5.46 -11.75
CA PRO A 187 -1.16 5.48 -13.20
C PRO A 187 0.00 6.37 -13.62
N GLU A 188 0.15 7.54 -13.00
CA GLU A 188 1.20 8.51 -13.29
C GLU A 188 2.62 7.94 -13.07
N PHE A 189 2.78 7.06 -12.08
CA PHE A 189 4.07 6.46 -11.69
C PHE A 189 4.30 5.09 -12.34
N CYS A 190 3.23 4.42 -12.79
CA CYS A 190 3.34 3.21 -13.62
C CYS A 190 3.76 3.50 -15.08
N GLY A 191 3.74 4.78 -15.50
CA GLY A 191 3.94 5.21 -16.88
C GLY A 191 2.67 5.15 -17.74
N GLY A 192 1.54 5.48 -17.13
CA GLY A 192 0.27 5.72 -17.78
C GLY A 192 -0.81 4.68 -17.46
N GLU A 193 -2.06 5.04 -17.78
CA GLU A 193 -3.26 4.24 -17.55
C GLU A 193 -3.16 2.81 -18.11
N ASP A 194 -2.54 2.62 -19.27
CA ASP A 194 -2.42 1.30 -19.88
C ASP A 194 -1.42 0.41 -19.14
N ARG A 195 -0.33 0.98 -18.61
CA ARG A 195 0.66 0.23 -17.81
C ARG A 195 0.12 -0.12 -16.44
N SER A 196 -0.52 0.83 -15.77
CA SER A 196 -1.21 0.59 -14.50
C SER A 196 -2.31 -0.45 -14.65
N ARG A 197 -3.14 -0.38 -15.70
CA ARG A 197 -4.18 -1.39 -15.97
C ARG A 197 -3.58 -2.78 -16.16
N TYR A 198 -2.48 -2.89 -16.90
CA TYR A 198 -1.79 -4.16 -17.09
C TYR A 198 -1.30 -4.75 -15.75
N LEU A 199 -0.66 -3.94 -14.90
CA LEU A 199 -0.22 -4.37 -13.56
C LEU A 199 -1.41 -4.76 -12.68
N PHE A 200 -2.50 -4.01 -12.75
CA PHE A 200 -3.73 -4.30 -12.03
C PHE A 200 -4.35 -5.65 -12.44
N GLU A 201 -4.40 -5.94 -13.74
CA GLU A 201 -4.87 -7.23 -14.24
C GLU A 201 -4.00 -8.40 -13.75
N LEU A 202 -2.67 -8.23 -13.71
CA LEU A 202 -1.77 -9.21 -13.11
C LEU A 202 -2.00 -9.40 -11.61
N PHE A 203 -2.23 -8.31 -10.87
CA PHE A 203 -2.57 -8.35 -9.45
C PHE A 203 -3.87 -9.13 -9.22
N LEU A 204 -4.95 -8.78 -9.94
CA LEU A 204 -6.23 -9.48 -9.82
C LEU A 204 -6.09 -10.97 -10.10
N ASP A 205 -5.37 -11.34 -11.16
CA ASP A 205 -5.14 -12.74 -11.54
C ASP A 205 -4.37 -13.50 -10.45
N VAL A 206 -3.23 -12.96 -9.99
CA VAL A 206 -2.42 -13.60 -8.93
C VAL A 206 -3.19 -13.67 -7.61
N PHE A 207 -3.95 -12.63 -7.25
CA PHE A 207 -4.76 -12.61 -6.04
C PHE A 207 -6.05 -13.44 -6.16
N ASN A 208 -6.38 -13.95 -7.35
CA ASN A 208 -7.62 -14.69 -7.66
C ASN A 208 -8.89 -13.86 -7.44
N LEU A 209 -8.86 -12.58 -7.80
CA LEU A 209 -9.94 -11.63 -7.60
C LEU A 209 -10.77 -11.47 -8.88
N ASP A 210 -12.08 -11.67 -8.76
CA ASP A 210 -13.02 -11.38 -9.85
C ASP A 210 -13.56 -9.96 -9.67
N ILE A 211 -13.13 -9.04 -10.52
CA ILE A 211 -13.51 -7.61 -10.47
C ILE A 211 -15.02 -7.38 -10.41
N LYS A 212 -15.84 -8.32 -10.91
CA LYS A 212 -17.31 -8.22 -10.85
C LYS A 212 -17.87 -8.36 -9.42
N LYS A 213 -17.08 -8.91 -8.50
CA LYS A 213 -17.42 -9.03 -7.07
C LYS A 213 -16.98 -7.81 -6.25
N ALA A 214 -16.18 -6.92 -6.84
CA ALA A 214 -15.73 -5.73 -6.16
C ALA A 214 -16.91 -4.77 -5.93
N ILE A 215 -16.88 -4.05 -4.81
CA ILE A 215 -17.85 -3.00 -4.48
C ILE A 215 -17.13 -1.67 -4.33
N ASN A 216 -17.82 -0.58 -4.65
CA ASN A 216 -17.32 0.77 -4.34
C ASN A 216 -17.37 0.99 -2.83
N TRP A 217 -16.43 1.79 -2.32
CA TRP A 217 -16.36 2.17 -0.90
C TRP A 217 -16.06 3.66 -0.70
#